data_AF-A0A537HCR4-F1
#
_entry.id   AF-A0A537HCR4-F1
#
_cell.length_a   1.000
_cell.length_b   1.000
_cell.length_c   1.000
_cell.angle_alpha   90.00
_cell.angle_beta   90.00
_cell.angle_gamma   90.00
#
_symmetry.space_group_name_H-M   'P 1'
#
loop_
_entity.id
_entity.type
_entity.pdbx_description
1 polymer ?
#
loop_
_entity_poly.entity_id
_entity_poly.type
_entity_poly.pdbx_seq_one_letter_code
_entity_poly.pdbx_strand_id
1 'polypeptide(L)'
;VGLPTVKLWTTTVAGLAGSGINLGSANVLLVVFGVFWVANDIPPFILTASRILFAMSFDRVLPAPLANVNDRFHSPINAVIIVGIVALLGCFSESAVLDPGGTFNPGKNAAIAAILGSGGGVQITDFYDSFFFTLFTLSLVILPLRASKRQIFDTAPYKPGGKWGMLILGLAGFGANLFVDYEFVWPQGSDFALSQVNWASSTLLSDISAVIFSIVVAILAIVVYYVHRMRRGINYSTIFAQIPPE
;
A
#
# COMPACT_ATOMS: atom_id res chain seq x y z
N VAL A 1 5.10 -26.97 26.81
CA VAL A 1 6.02 -25.85 26.50
C VAL A 1 5.60 -25.31 25.15
N GLY A 2 5.00 -24.12 25.11
CA GLY A 2 4.55 -23.52 23.86
C GLY A 2 5.75 -23.19 22.97
N LEU A 3 5.62 -23.41 21.67
CA LEU A 3 6.63 -22.98 20.71
C LEU A 3 6.87 -21.47 20.87
N PRO A 4 8.13 -20.99 20.82
CA PRO A 4 8.41 -19.56 20.86
C PRO A 4 7.69 -18.87 19.70
N THR A 5 7.07 -17.72 19.97
CA THR A 5 6.42 -16.88 18.97
C THR A 5 7.51 -16.25 18.10
N VAL A 6 7.92 -16.92 17.03
CA VAL A 6 8.90 -16.38 16.10
C VAL A 6 8.14 -15.62 15.02
N LYS A 7 8.31 -14.29 14.96
CA LYS A 7 7.84 -13.46 13.85
C LYS A 7 8.68 -13.79 12.62
N LEU A 8 8.22 -14.74 11.82
CA LEU A 8 8.91 -15.21 10.62
C LEU A 8 8.02 -15.01 9.41
N TRP A 9 8.62 -14.54 8.32
CA TRP A 9 7.96 -14.52 7.03
C TRP A 9 7.56 -15.92 6.61
N THR A 10 6.46 -16.03 5.87
CA THR A 10 5.85 -17.31 5.42
C THR A 10 6.85 -18.23 4.73
N THR A 11 7.83 -17.68 4.02
CA THR A 11 8.93 -18.43 3.37
C THR A 11 9.90 -19.06 4.37
N THR A 12 10.16 -18.39 5.49
CA THR A 12 11.00 -18.92 6.57
C THR A 12 10.22 -19.93 7.42
N VAL A 13 8.92 -19.71 7.62
CA VAL A 13 8.02 -20.71 8.25
C VAL A 13 7.93 -21.96 7.38
N ALA A 14 7.75 -21.81 6.05
CA ALA A 14 7.77 -22.92 5.10
C ALA A 14 9.12 -23.65 5.12
N GLY A 15 10.23 -22.91 5.25
CA GLY A 15 11.55 -23.47 5.45
C GLY A 15 11.66 -24.31 6.72
N LEU A 16 11.18 -23.80 7.86
CA LEU A 16 11.19 -24.53 9.13
C LEU A 16 10.27 -25.75 9.10
N ALA A 17 9.07 -25.62 8.54
CA ALA A 17 8.15 -26.72 8.34
C ALA A 17 8.78 -27.80 7.44
N GLY A 18 9.48 -27.37 6.39
CA GLY A 18 10.22 -28.24 5.48
C GLY A 18 11.35 -29.00 6.17
N SER A 19 12.10 -28.35 7.06
CA SER A 19 13.06 -29.01 7.94
C SER A 19 12.38 -30.00 8.90
N GLY A 20 11.19 -29.68 9.40
CA GLY A 20 10.41 -30.55 10.29
C GLY A 20 9.91 -31.84 9.64
N ILE A 21 9.59 -31.81 8.35
CA ILE A 21 9.23 -33.00 7.55
C ILE A 21 10.43 -33.65 6.84
N ASN A 22 11.65 -33.24 7.20
CA ASN A 22 12.92 -33.77 6.70
C ASN A 22 13.09 -33.66 5.17
N LEU A 23 12.68 -32.53 4.57
CA LEU A 23 12.88 -32.25 3.14
C LEU A 23 14.36 -32.15 2.72
N GLY A 24 15.30 -32.11 3.67
CA GLY A 24 16.73 -32.07 3.39
C GLY A 24 17.13 -30.91 2.48
N SER A 25 17.82 -31.21 1.38
CA SER A 25 18.29 -30.22 0.40
C SER A 25 17.17 -29.53 -0.39
N ALA A 26 15.99 -30.13 -0.50
CA ALA A 26 14.85 -29.51 -1.18
C ALA A 26 14.35 -28.25 -0.47
N ASN A 27 14.66 -28.10 0.82
CA ASN A 27 14.32 -26.92 1.61
C ASN A 27 14.99 -25.63 1.09
N VAL A 28 16.16 -25.76 0.44
CA VAL A 28 16.86 -24.64 -0.19
C VAL A 28 16.00 -24.01 -1.30
N LEU A 29 15.21 -24.82 -2.01
CA LEU A 29 14.31 -24.32 -3.05
C LEU A 29 13.23 -23.40 -2.48
N LEU A 30 12.74 -23.67 -1.26
CA LEU A 30 11.75 -22.83 -0.59
C LEU A 30 12.34 -21.46 -0.21
N VAL A 31 13.58 -21.44 0.27
CA VAL A 31 14.31 -20.19 0.57
C VAL A 31 14.56 -19.39 -0.71
N VAL A 32 15.03 -20.06 -1.77
CA VAL A 32 15.29 -19.42 -3.07
C VAL A 32 14.00 -18.85 -3.66
N PHE A 33 12.90 -19.60 -3.61
CA PHE A 33 11.59 -19.12 -4.05
C PHE A 33 11.15 -17.88 -3.26
N GLY A 34 11.33 -17.88 -1.94
CA GLY A 34 11.00 -16.73 -1.10
C GLY A 34 11.77 -15.46 -1.46
N VAL A 35 13.06 -15.58 -1.78
CA VAL A 35 13.89 -14.45 -2.24
C VAL A 35 13.41 -13.94 -3.59
N PHE A 36 13.15 -14.84 -4.55
CA PHE A 36 12.70 -14.45 -5.89
C PHE A 36 11.30 -13.86 -5.90
N TRP A 37 10.41 -14.28 -5.00
CA TRP A 37 9.08 -13.70 -4.86
C TRP A 37 9.16 -12.23 -4.45
N VAL A 38 9.93 -11.91 -3.40
CA VAL A 38 10.16 -10.52 -2.96
C VAL A 38 10.85 -9.69 -4.04
N ALA A 39 11.85 -10.27 -4.71
CA ALA A 39 12.57 -9.60 -5.80
C ALA A 39 11.68 -9.35 -7.04
N ASN A 40 10.63 -10.14 -7.24
CA ASN A 40 9.66 -9.94 -8.31
C ASN A 40 8.65 -8.83 -7.98
N ASP A 41 8.29 -8.68 -6.71
CA ASP A 41 7.14 -7.87 -6.28
C ASP A 41 7.51 -6.43 -5.90
N ILE A 42 8.57 -6.24 -5.12
CA ILE A 42 8.96 -4.91 -4.61
C ILE A 42 9.38 -3.94 -5.75
N PRO A 43 10.19 -4.33 -6.75
CA PRO A 43 10.59 -3.38 -7.79
C PRO A 43 9.39 -2.83 -8.58
N PRO A 44 8.44 -3.64 -9.07
CA PRO A 44 7.20 -3.14 -9.68
C PRO A 44 6.42 -2.13 -8.82
N PHE A 45 6.34 -2.32 -7.50
CA PHE A 45 5.66 -1.36 -6.62
C PHE A 45 6.35 0.00 -6.59
N ILE A 46 7.67 0.02 -6.38
CA ILE A 46 8.45 1.26 -6.37
C ILE A 46 8.33 1.97 -7.73
N LEU A 47 8.38 1.20 -8.81
CA LEU A 47 8.22 1.74 -10.14
C LEU A 47 6.82 2.34 -10.31
N THR A 48 5.77 1.58 -10.05
CA THR A 48 4.38 2.02 -10.24
C THR A 48 4.06 3.26 -9.39
N ALA A 49 4.37 3.23 -8.09
CA ALA A 49 4.11 4.35 -7.19
C ALA A 49 4.77 5.64 -7.66
N SER A 50 6.04 5.58 -8.09
CA SER A 50 6.76 6.75 -8.59
C SER A 50 6.18 7.30 -9.90
N ARG A 51 5.61 6.45 -10.78
CA ARG A 51 4.93 6.90 -12.01
C ARG A 51 3.58 7.54 -11.71
N ILE A 52 2.85 7.05 -10.71
CA ILE A 52 1.60 7.68 -10.26
C ILE A 52 1.91 9.08 -9.71
N LEU A 53 2.94 9.23 -8.86
CA LEU A 53 3.36 10.55 -8.36
C LEU A 53 3.80 11.49 -9.48
N PHE A 54 4.56 10.97 -10.45
CA PHE A 54 4.94 11.73 -11.65
C PHE A 54 3.71 12.19 -12.45
N ALA A 55 2.76 11.30 -12.75
CA ALA A 55 1.56 11.61 -13.51
C ALA A 55 0.69 12.64 -12.78
N MET A 56 0.46 12.45 -11.48
CA MET A 56 -0.24 13.41 -10.65
C MET A 56 0.47 14.78 -10.61
N SER A 57 1.81 14.80 -10.60
CA SER A 57 2.56 16.05 -10.70
C SER A 57 2.48 16.71 -12.08
N PHE A 58 2.45 15.91 -13.14
CA PHE A 58 2.30 16.37 -14.53
C PHE A 58 0.93 17.02 -14.74
N ASP A 59 -0.11 16.39 -14.19
CA ASP A 59 -1.49 16.90 -14.14
C ASP A 59 -1.69 18.05 -13.14
N ARG A 60 -0.59 18.53 -12.53
CA ARG A 60 -0.56 19.63 -11.56
C ARG A 60 -1.46 19.37 -10.34
N VAL A 61 -1.65 18.11 -9.97
CA VAL A 61 -2.28 17.67 -8.71
C VAL A 61 -1.24 17.72 -7.59
N LEU A 62 0.01 17.37 -7.89
CA LEU A 62 1.14 17.37 -6.96
C LEU A 62 2.22 18.42 -7.32
N PRO A 63 3.18 18.71 -6.40
CA PRO A 63 4.23 19.68 -6.64
C PRO A 63 5.07 19.37 -7.89
N ALA A 64 5.22 20.38 -8.74
CA ALA A 64 5.94 20.30 -10.03
C ALA A 64 7.32 19.62 -10.02
N PRO A 65 8.16 19.71 -8.97
CA PRO A 65 9.45 19.01 -8.94
C PRO A 65 9.34 17.49 -9.07
N LEU A 66 8.19 16.89 -8.76
CA LEU A 66 7.96 15.45 -8.91
C LEU A 66 7.80 15.00 -10.37
N ALA A 67 7.42 15.92 -11.25
CA ALA A 67 7.39 15.69 -12.70
C ALA A 67 8.76 15.91 -13.37
N ASN A 68 9.81 16.27 -12.63
CA ASN A 68 11.13 16.49 -13.22
C ASN A 68 11.79 15.16 -13.58
N VAL A 69 12.08 14.97 -14.87
CA VAL A 69 12.73 13.78 -15.42
C VAL A 69 14.22 14.08 -15.59
N ASN A 70 15.08 13.21 -15.05
CA ASN A 70 16.52 13.37 -15.23
C ASN A 70 16.95 12.94 -16.65
N ASP A 71 17.72 13.78 -17.34
CA ASP A 71 18.26 13.55 -18.68
C ASP A 71 19.12 12.28 -18.81
N ARG A 72 19.82 11.87 -17.75
CA ARG A 72 20.69 10.68 -17.78
C ARG A 72 19.90 9.38 -17.66
N PHE A 73 18.93 9.35 -16.76
CA PHE A 73 18.22 8.12 -16.38
C PHE A 73 16.81 8.03 -16.98
N HIS A 74 16.34 9.08 -17.65
CA HIS A 74 15.00 9.19 -18.23
C HIS A 74 13.89 8.78 -17.24
N SER A 75 14.09 9.12 -15.97
CA SER A 75 13.25 8.67 -14.85
C SER A 75 12.94 9.84 -13.90
N PRO A 76 11.75 9.88 -13.29
CA PRO A 76 11.37 10.91 -12.33
C PRO A 76 12.05 10.67 -10.98
N ILE A 77 13.31 11.06 -10.86
CA ILE A 77 14.15 10.74 -9.69
C ILE A 77 13.55 11.28 -8.39
N ASN A 78 12.98 12.49 -8.40
CA ASN A 78 12.39 13.06 -7.20
C ASN A 78 11.21 12.21 -6.70
N ALA A 79 10.36 11.70 -7.60
CA ALA A 79 9.28 10.79 -7.23
C ALA A 79 9.81 9.46 -6.71
N VAL A 80 10.86 8.91 -7.33
CA VAL A 80 11.52 7.68 -6.87
C VAL A 80 12.14 7.84 -5.48
N ILE A 81 12.80 8.96 -5.20
CA ILE A 81 13.39 9.26 -3.89
C ILE A 81 12.31 9.33 -2.82
N ILE A 82 11.19 10.02 -3.09
CA ILE A 82 10.09 10.11 -2.12
C ILE A 82 9.52 8.71 -1.83
N VAL A 83 9.26 7.90 -2.86
CA VAL A 83 8.78 6.52 -2.67
C VAL A 83 9.79 5.71 -1.87
N GLY A 84 11.10 5.83 -2.16
CA GLY A 84 12.16 5.15 -1.44
C GLY A 84 12.23 5.54 0.04
N ILE A 85 12.08 6.83 0.37
CA ILE A 85 12.05 7.30 1.76
C ILE A 85 10.86 6.69 2.51
N VAL A 86 9.66 6.72 1.91
CA VAL A 86 8.45 6.13 2.53
C VAL A 86 8.61 4.62 2.70
N ALA A 87 9.17 3.92 1.71
CA ALA A 87 9.44 2.49 1.79
C ALA A 87 10.43 2.15 2.92
N LEU A 88 11.49 2.95 3.10
CA LEU A 88 12.45 2.75 4.19
C LEU A 88 11.82 2.94 5.56
N LEU A 89 10.92 3.92 5.73
CA LEU A 89 10.15 4.10 6.97
C LEU A 89 9.29 2.85 7.25
N GLY A 90 8.67 2.29 6.21
CA GLY A 90 7.98 1.00 6.25
C GLY A 90 8.87 -0.12 6.79
N CYS A 91 10.04 -0.31 6.17
CA CYS A 91 11.00 -1.34 6.58
C CYS A 91 11.48 -1.17 8.03
N PHE A 92 11.74 0.06 8.48
CA PHE A 92 12.16 0.29 9.87
C PHE A 92 11.07 -0.11 10.87
N SER A 93 9.82 0.20 10.55
CA SER A 93 8.70 -0.17 11.41
C SER A 93 8.50 -1.69 11.47
N GLU A 94 8.57 -2.38 10.33
CA GLU A 94 8.47 -3.86 10.27
C GLU A 94 9.59 -4.58 11.00
N SER A 95 10.80 -3.99 11.02
CA SER A 95 11.97 -4.61 11.64
C SER A 95 11.98 -4.58 13.18
N ALA A 96 10.97 -3.99 13.82
CA ALA A 96 10.87 -3.81 15.28
C ALA A 96 12.02 -3.01 15.93
N VAL A 97 12.92 -2.39 15.15
CA VAL A 97 14.07 -1.62 15.67
C VAL A 97 13.64 -0.32 16.37
N LEU A 98 12.44 0.19 16.07
CA LEU A 98 11.84 1.39 16.66
C LEU A 98 10.81 1.08 17.76
N ASP A 99 10.58 -0.20 18.07
CA ASP A 99 9.70 -0.64 19.15
C ASP A 99 10.23 -0.23 20.52
N PRO A 100 9.40 -0.21 21.58
CA PRO A 100 9.87 0.09 22.92
C PRO A 100 10.98 -0.87 23.36
N GLY A 101 12.21 -0.37 23.48
CA GLY A 101 13.38 -1.17 23.83
C GLY A 101 14.14 -1.75 22.63
N GLY A 102 13.73 -1.42 21.41
CA GLY A 102 14.47 -1.70 20.19
C GLY A 102 15.74 -0.85 20.07
N THR A 103 16.65 -1.24 19.17
CA THR A 103 17.97 -0.61 18.98
C THR A 103 17.91 0.90 18.76
N PHE A 104 16.88 1.38 18.05
CA PHE A 104 16.68 2.80 17.74
C PHE A 104 15.62 3.48 18.62
N ASN A 105 15.05 2.76 19.59
CA ASN A 105 14.21 3.32 20.65
C ASN A 105 14.51 2.68 22.03
N PRO A 106 15.77 2.76 22.52
CA PRO A 106 16.16 2.12 23.78
C PRO A 106 15.48 2.76 24.99
N GLY A 107 15.12 4.04 24.89
CA GLY A 107 14.40 4.79 25.92
C GLY A 107 12.92 4.48 26.03
N LYS A 108 12.38 3.54 25.23
CA LYS A 108 10.97 3.14 25.22
C LYS A 108 10.02 4.33 25.01
N ASN A 109 10.40 5.26 24.13
CA ASN A 109 9.57 6.40 23.80
C ASN A 109 8.27 5.91 23.14
N ALA A 110 7.14 6.14 23.82
CA ALA A 110 5.82 5.70 23.40
C ALA A 110 5.35 6.39 22.11
N ALA A 111 5.75 7.65 21.86
CA ALA A 111 5.35 8.38 20.65
C ALA A 111 6.07 7.84 19.41
N ILE A 112 7.37 7.51 19.51
CA ILE A 112 8.12 6.90 18.41
C ILE A 112 7.54 5.52 18.08
N ALA A 113 7.27 4.72 19.12
CA ALA A 113 6.67 3.39 18.94
C ALA A 113 5.27 3.45 18.31
N ALA A 114 4.45 4.44 18.69
CA ALA A 114 3.10 4.60 18.14
C ALA A 114 3.10 5.04 16.66
N ILE A 115 4.11 5.80 16.20
CA ILE A 115 4.14 6.35 14.83
C ILE A 115 5.01 5.50 13.90
N LEU A 116 6.13 4.97 14.37
CA LEU A 116 7.14 4.29 13.55
C LEU A 116 7.52 2.90 14.08
N GLY A 117 6.90 2.43 15.16
CA GLY A 117 7.09 1.08 15.68
C GLY A 117 6.17 0.07 14.98
N SER A 118 6.51 -1.21 15.11
CA SER A 118 5.84 -2.33 14.47
C SER A 118 4.36 -2.43 14.84
N GLY A 119 3.94 -1.92 16.01
CA GLY A 119 2.55 -1.91 16.48
C GLY A 119 1.72 -0.67 16.11
N GLY A 120 2.29 0.27 15.33
CA GLY A 120 1.76 1.62 15.18
C GLY A 120 1.53 2.02 13.72
N GLY A 121 2.38 2.91 13.20
CA GLY A 121 2.08 3.63 11.95
C GLY A 121 2.30 2.86 10.64
N VAL A 122 2.94 1.68 10.66
CA VAL A 122 3.14 0.86 9.46
C VAL A 122 2.33 -0.43 9.48
N GLN A 123 1.88 -0.94 10.62
CA GLN A 123 0.93 -2.07 10.63
C GLN A 123 -0.35 -1.76 9.83
N ILE A 124 -0.76 -0.50 9.80
CA ILE A 124 -1.92 -0.01 9.04
C ILE A 124 -1.68 -0.05 7.51
N THR A 125 -0.44 -0.27 7.05
CA THR A 125 -0.18 -0.39 5.60
C THR A 125 -0.82 -1.62 5.01
N ASP A 126 -1.06 -2.67 5.80
CA ASP A 126 -1.74 -3.88 5.35
C ASP A 126 -3.19 -3.56 4.94
N PHE A 127 -3.91 -2.80 5.77
CA PHE A 127 -5.20 -2.24 5.39
C PHE A 127 -5.12 -1.31 4.17
N TYR A 128 -4.12 -0.44 4.07
CA TYR A 128 -4.00 0.45 2.90
C TYR A 128 -3.73 -0.30 1.60
N ASP A 129 -2.94 -1.36 1.65
CA ASP A 129 -2.67 -2.24 0.52
C ASP A 129 -3.93 -3.01 0.11
N SER A 130 -4.62 -3.61 1.07
CA SER A 130 -5.91 -4.27 0.84
C SER A 130 -6.95 -3.32 0.22
N PHE A 131 -7.08 -2.11 0.80
CA PHE A 131 -7.99 -1.10 0.28
C PHE A 131 -7.61 -0.62 -1.12
N PHE A 132 -6.32 -0.50 -1.41
CA PHE A 132 -5.83 -0.25 -2.76
C PHE A 132 -6.26 -1.36 -3.73
N PHE A 133 -6.11 -2.64 -3.34
CA PHE A 133 -6.57 -3.76 -4.16
C PHE A 133 -8.10 -3.78 -4.32
N THR A 134 -8.88 -3.36 -3.32
CA THR A 134 -10.33 -3.15 -3.43
C THR A 134 -10.66 -2.12 -4.50
N LEU A 135 -9.99 -0.97 -4.51
CA LEU A 135 -10.21 0.05 -5.54
C LEU A 135 -9.72 -0.41 -6.92
N PHE A 136 -8.63 -1.18 -6.96
CA PHE A 136 -8.09 -1.75 -8.19
C PHE A 136 -9.07 -2.74 -8.83
N THR A 137 -9.61 -3.69 -8.07
CA THR A 137 -10.60 -4.66 -8.57
C THR A 137 -11.92 -3.99 -8.94
N LEU A 138 -12.33 -2.95 -8.20
CA LEU A 138 -13.47 -2.12 -8.58
C LEU A 138 -13.23 -1.38 -9.92
N SER A 139 -12.00 -0.92 -10.17
CA SER A 139 -11.65 -0.27 -11.44
C SER A 139 -11.81 -1.22 -12.63
N LEU A 140 -11.54 -2.52 -12.45
CA LEU A 140 -11.76 -3.55 -13.48
C LEU A 140 -13.24 -3.76 -13.81
N VAL A 141 -14.15 -3.42 -12.89
CA VAL A 141 -15.60 -3.45 -13.15
C VAL A 141 -16.04 -2.15 -13.84
N ILE A 142 -15.56 -1.00 -13.35
CA ILE A 142 -16.03 0.32 -13.82
C ILE A 142 -15.49 0.64 -15.22
N LEU A 143 -14.18 0.43 -15.47
CA LEU A 143 -13.53 0.86 -16.72
C LEU A 143 -14.14 0.24 -17.99
N PRO A 144 -14.47 -1.07 -18.04
CA PRO A 144 -15.08 -1.67 -19.23
C PRO A 144 -16.56 -1.33 -19.40
N LEU A 145 -17.23 -0.91 -18.33
CA LEU A 145 -18.65 -0.52 -18.33
C LEU A 145 -18.85 0.96 -18.70
N ARG A 146 -17.91 1.84 -18.33
CA ARG A 146 -18.08 3.28 -18.47
C ARG A 146 -17.65 3.77 -19.85
N ALA A 147 -18.62 4.31 -20.61
CA ALA A 147 -18.42 4.76 -22.00
C ALA A 147 -17.28 5.78 -22.18
N SER A 148 -17.10 6.73 -21.25
CA SER A 148 -16.01 7.72 -21.29
C SER A 148 -14.61 7.14 -21.04
N LYS A 149 -14.51 5.86 -20.66
CA LYS A 149 -13.26 5.16 -20.32
C LYS A 149 -13.06 3.87 -21.12
N ARG A 150 -13.96 3.57 -22.05
CA ARG A 150 -13.95 2.35 -22.86
C ARG A 150 -12.67 2.22 -23.69
N GLN A 151 -12.13 3.33 -24.21
CA GLN A 151 -10.87 3.35 -24.94
C GLN A 151 -9.68 2.89 -24.09
N ILE A 152 -9.64 3.24 -22.80
CA ILE A 152 -8.58 2.79 -21.87
C ILE A 152 -8.59 1.27 -21.78
N PHE A 153 -9.78 0.69 -21.61
CA PHE A 153 -9.94 -0.75 -21.61
C PHE A 153 -9.58 -1.38 -22.97
N ASP A 154 -10.04 -0.80 -24.07
CA ASP A 154 -9.80 -1.34 -25.40
C ASP A 154 -8.30 -1.33 -25.77
N THR A 155 -7.55 -0.32 -25.31
CA THR A 155 -6.08 -0.23 -25.48
C THR A 155 -5.28 -1.15 -24.56
N ALA A 156 -5.92 -1.78 -23.56
CA ALA A 156 -5.20 -2.63 -22.61
C ALA A 156 -4.56 -3.83 -23.33
N PRO A 157 -3.27 -4.13 -23.06
CA PRO A 157 -2.54 -5.20 -23.76
C PRO A 157 -3.00 -6.60 -23.35
N TYR A 158 -3.55 -6.77 -22.14
CA TYR A 158 -3.97 -8.06 -21.60
C TYR A 158 -5.42 -8.00 -21.10
N LYS A 159 -6.28 -8.86 -21.66
CA LYS A 159 -7.73 -8.88 -21.43
C LYS A 159 -8.27 -10.33 -21.38
N PRO A 160 -7.91 -11.13 -20.37
CA PRO A 160 -8.38 -12.51 -20.25
C PRO A 160 -9.90 -12.57 -20.20
N GLY A 161 -10.51 -13.36 -21.09
CA GLY A 161 -11.98 -13.46 -21.19
C GLY A 161 -12.69 -12.19 -21.68
N GLY A 162 -11.97 -11.22 -22.26
CA GLY A 162 -12.53 -9.99 -22.79
C GLY A 162 -13.24 -9.14 -21.74
N LYS A 163 -14.23 -8.33 -22.16
CA LYS A 163 -14.98 -7.44 -21.26
C LYS A 163 -15.60 -8.20 -20.08
N TRP A 164 -16.32 -9.29 -20.37
CA TRP A 164 -17.07 -10.02 -19.35
C TRP A 164 -16.17 -10.82 -18.40
N GLY A 165 -15.05 -11.38 -18.90
CA GLY A 165 -14.05 -12.02 -18.05
C GLY A 165 -13.46 -11.05 -17.03
N MET A 166 -13.10 -9.84 -17.48
CA MET A 166 -12.58 -8.80 -16.59
C MET A 166 -13.61 -8.31 -15.56
N LEU A 167 -14.89 -8.24 -15.93
CA LEU A 167 -15.97 -7.92 -15.00
C LEU A 167 -16.13 -8.98 -13.91
N ILE A 168 -16.12 -10.27 -14.28
CA ILE A 168 -16.23 -11.38 -13.32
C ILE A 168 -15.02 -11.38 -12.38
N LEU A 169 -13.82 -11.26 -12.93
CA LEU A 169 -12.58 -11.17 -12.13
C LEU A 169 -12.61 -9.95 -11.19
N GLY A 170 -13.04 -8.80 -11.68
CA GLY A 170 -13.19 -7.58 -10.90
C GLY A 170 -14.20 -7.74 -9.77
N LEU A 171 -15.38 -8.30 -10.02
CA LEU A 171 -16.41 -8.53 -9.01
C LEU A 171 -15.97 -9.55 -7.96
N ALA A 172 -15.35 -10.66 -8.38
CA ALA A 172 -14.83 -11.68 -7.47
C ALA A 172 -13.72 -11.10 -6.57
N GLY A 173 -12.76 -10.40 -7.17
CA GLY A 173 -11.69 -9.73 -6.44
C GLY A 173 -12.20 -8.63 -5.52
N PHE A 174 -13.21 -7.86 -5.95
CA PHE A 174 -13.82 -6.81 -5.13
C PHE A 174 -14.53 -7.39 -3.91
N GLY A 175 -15.33 -8.45 -4.09
CA GLY A 175 -15.98 -9.13 -2.97
C GLY A 175 -14.97 -9.75 -1.99
N ALA A 176 -13.90 -10.37 -2.51
CA ALA A 176 -12.84 -10.93 -1.68
C ALA A 176 -12.09 -9.85 -0.89
N ASN A 177 -11.69 -8.75 -1.53
CA ASN A 177 -10.98 -7.68 -0.84
C ASN A 177 -11.88 -6.91 0.14
N LEU A 178 -13.19 -6.79 -0.10
CA LEU A 178 -14.12 -6.25 0.91
C LEU A 178 -14.16 -7.09 2.18
N PHE A 179 -14.06 -8.42 2.06
CA PHE A 179 -13.96 -9.30 3.22
C PHE A 179 -12.63 -9.09 3.94
N VAL A 180 -11.52 -8.98 3.22
CA VAL A 180 -10.19 -8.70 3.80
C VAL A 180 -10.16 -7.33 4.50
N ASP A 181 -10.71 -6.29 3.87
CA ASP A 181 -10.86 -4.95 4.46
C ASP A 181 -11.68 -5.01 5.76
N TYR A 182 -12.76 -5.80 5.79
CA TYR A 182 -13.52 -6.05 7.00
C TYR A 182 -12.67 -6.73 8.09
N GLU A 183 -11.87 -7.74 7.72
CA GLU A 183 -10.98 -8.46 8.65
C GLU A 183 -9.87 -7.57 9.21
N PHE A 184 -9.39 -6.56 8.47
CA PHE A 184 -8.44 -5.58 9.01
C PHE A 184 -9.11 -4.56 9.95
N VAL A 185 -10.38 -4.23 9.71
CA VAL A 185 -11.08 -3.16 10.43
C VAL A 185 -11.77 -3.65 11.71
N TRP A 186 -12.44 -4.80 11.68
CA TRP A 186 -13.45 -5.14 12.68
C TRP A 186 -13.01 -6.15 13.76
N PRO A 187 -12.47 -7.34 13.43
CA PRO A 187 -12.16 -8.40 14.39
C PRO A 187 -11.13 -8.06 15.46
N GLN A 188 -11.10 -8.84 16.54
CA GLN A 188 -10.09 -8.69 17.60
C GLN A 188 -8.69 -9.08 17.07
N GLY A 189 -7.71 -8.22 17.32
CA GLY A 189 -6.32 -8.46 16.89
C GLY A 189 -6.02 -8.05 15.44
N SER A 190 -6.97 -7.38 14.79
CA SER A 190 -6.76 -6.73 13.50
C SER A 190 -6.13 -5.33 13.67
N ASP A 191 -5.71 -4.71 12.56
CA ASP A 191 -5.03 -3.41 12.54
C ASP A 191 -5.81 -2.29 13.27
N PHE A 192 -7.14 -2.28 13.16
CA PHE A 192 -8.01 -1.29 13.82
C PHE A 192 -8.83 -1.85 14.98
N ALA A 193 -9.10 -3.15 15.01
CA ALA A 193 -9.83 -3.88 16.04
C ALA A 193 -11.09 -3.16 16.57
N LEU A 194 -11.91 -2.56 15.69
CA LEU A 194 -13.00 -1.67 16.09
C LEU A 194 -14.07 -2.34 16.96
N SER A 195 -14.24 -3.66 16.88
CA SER A 195 -15.20 -4.42 17.69
C SER A 195 -14.88 -4.41 19.20
N GLN A 196 -13.65 -4.10 19.60
CA GLN A 196 -13.19 -4.14 21.00
C GLN A 196 -12.93 -2.74 21.59
N VAL A 197 -13.23 -1.67 20.84
CA VAL A 197 -12.98 -0.30 21.31
C VAL A 197 -13.87 -0.01 22.50
N ASN A 198 -13.26 0.18 23.67
CA ASN A 198 -13.95 0.68 24.85
C ASN A 198 -14.01 2.21 24.81
N TRP A 199 -15.13 2.74 24.33
CA TRP A 199 -15.38 4.17 24.20
C TRP A 199 -15.34 4.96 25.51
N ALA A 200 -15.44 4.29 26.67
CA ALA A 200 -15.33 4.91 27.98
C ALA A 200 -13.90 4.82 28.57
N SER A 201 -12.95 4.24 27.85
CA SER A 201 -11.58 4.04 28.33
C SER A 201 -10.85 5.38 28.50
N SER A 202 -10.10 5.52 29.59
CA SER A 202 -9.16 6.64 29.77
C SER A 202 -7.99 6.60 28.76
N THR A 203 -7.75 5.46 28.12
CA THR A 203 -6.73 5.26 27.08
C THR A 203 -7.31 5.27 25.66
N LEU A 204 -8.56 5.70 25.47
CA LEU A 204 -9.24 5.65 24.17
C LEU A 204 -8.38 6.19 23.02
N LEU A 205 -7.72 7.34 23.20
CA LEU A 205 -6.90 7.95 22.15
C LEU A 205 -5.71 7.09 21.71
N SER A 206 -5.09 6.33 22.63
CA SER A 206 -4.07 5.36 22.24
C SER A 206 -4.69 4.13 21.59
N ASP A 207 -5.86 3.70 22.06
CA ASP A 207 -6.56 2.52 21.57
C ASP A 207 -7.06 2.69 20.12
N ILE A 208 -7.41 3.93 19.71
CA ILE A 208 -7.81 4.27 18.33
C ILE A 208 -6.72 5.03 17.55
N SER A 209 -5.48 5.00 18.01
CA SER A 209 -4.38 5.77 17.40
C SER A 209 -4.17 5.45 15.92
N ALA A 210 -4.39 4.19 15.50
CA ALA A 210 -4.36 3.77 14.11
C ALA A 210 -5.43 4.47 13.24
N VAL A 211 -6.67 4.51 13.72
CA VAL A 211 -7.78 5.24 13.07
C VAL A 211 -7.43 6.72 12.91
N ILE A 212 -6.94 7.33 13.99
CA ILE A 212 -6.56 8.74 14.00
C ILE A 212 -5.45 8.99 12.96
N PHE A 213 -4.43 8.13 12.91
CA PHE A 213 -3.34 8.25 11.95
C PHE A 213 -3.85 8.18 10.50
N SER A 214 -4.72 7.22 10.17
CA SER A 214 -5.34 7.13 8.84
C SER A 214 -6.13 8.37 8.46
N ILE A 215 -6.94 8.90 9.39
CA ILE A 215 -7.69 10.13 9.17
C ILE A 215 -6.74 11.31 8.95
N VAL A 216 -5.68 11.42 9.74
CA VAL A 216 -4.67 12.48 9.60
C VAL A 216 -3.98 12.40 8.23
N VAL A 217 -3.57 11.21 7.78
CA VAL A 217 -2.96 11.02 6.46
C VAL A 217 -3.94 11.40 5.35
N ALA A 218 -5.21 10.99 5.44
CA ALA A 218 -6.25 11.34 4.47
C ALA A 218 -6.52 12.86 4.43
N ILE A 219 -6.64 13.50 5.60
CA ILE A 219 -6.81 14.96 5.70
C ILE A 219 -5.59 15.67 5.13
N LEU A 220 -4.37 15.23 5.46
CA LEU A 220 -3.14 15.82 4.91
C LEU A 220 -3.11 15.70 3.38
N ALA A 221 -3.46 14.55 2.81
CA ALA A 221 -3.54 14.38 1.37
C ALA A 221 -4.58 15.33 0.74
N ILE A 222 -5.76 15.47 1.36
CA ILE A 222 -6.82 16.39 0.93
C ILE A 222 -6.36 17.85 1.03
N VAL A 223 -5.72 18.24 2.13
CA VAL A 223 -5.22 19.60 2.36
C VAL A 223 -4.13 19.93 1.34
N VAL A 224 -3.16 19.04 1.14
CA VAL A 224 -2.12 19.21 0.11
C VAL A 224 -2.75 19.40 -1.27
N TYR A 225 -3.74 18.57 -1.61
CA TYR A 225 -4.50 18.69 -2.85
C TYR A 225 -5.20 20.06 -2.97
N TYR A 226 -5.97 20.49 -1.97
CA TYR A 226 -6.71 21.75 -2.04
C TYR A 226 -5.81 22.97 -2.02
N VAL A 227 -4.77 22.99 -1.19
CA VAL A 227 -3.77 24.09 -1.16
C VAL A 227 -3.08 24.20 -2.51
N HIS A 228 -2.73 23.08 -3.14
CA HIS A 228 -2.12 23.08 -4.46
C HIS A 228 -3.11 23.53 -5.55
N ARG A 229 -4.36 23.05 -5.50
CA ARG A 229 -5.45 23.43 -6.39
C ARG A 229 -5.74 24.93 -6.35
N MET A 230 -5.88 25.51 -5.17
CA MET A 230 -6.20 26.94 -4.98
C MET A 230 -5.12 27.85 -5.56
N ARG A 231 -3.86 27.41 -5.56
CA ARG A 231 -2.75 28.19 -6.11
C ARG A 231 -2.68 28.22 -7.64
N ARG A 232 -3.38 27.32 -8.34
CA ARG A 232 -3.15 27.11 -9.79
C ARG A 232 -4.40 27.16 -10.67
N GLY A 233 -5.62 27.26 -10.11
CA GLY A 233 -6.85 27.49 -10.88
C GLY A 233 -7.11 26.44 -11.98
N ILE A 234 -6.73 25.18 -11.73
CA ILE A 234 -6.71 24.12 -12.74
C ILE A 234 -8.12 23.59 -12.98
N ASN A 235 -8.55 23.59 -14.24
CA ASN A 235 -9.78 22.92 -14.66
C ASN A 235 -9.51 21.42 -14.90
N TYR A 236 -10.04 20.57 -14.02
CA TYR A 236 -9.86 19.12 -14.12
C TYR A 236 -10.81 18.43 -15.11
N SER A 237 -11.81 19.14 -15.65
CA SER A 237 -12.71 18.57 -16.67
C SER A 237 -11.96 18.24 -17.96
N THR A 238 -10.79 18.85 -18.18
CA THR A 238 -9.99 18.66 -19.38
C THR A 238 -8.93 17.58 -19.26
N ILE A 239 -8.66 17.02 -18.06
CA ILE A 239 -7.68 15.92 -17.88
C ILE A 239 -8.05 14.70 -18.73
N PHE A 240 -9.35 14.46 -18.89
CA PHE A 240 -9.87 13.39 -19.72
C PHE A 240 -10.56 13.88 -20.99
N ALA A 241 -10.49 15.20 -21.26
CA ALA A 241 -10.89 15.72 -22.55
C ALA A 241 -9.77 15.38 -23.54
N GLN A 242 -10.15 14.91 -24.72
CA GLN A 242 -9.19 14.63 -25.78
C GLN A 242 -8.48 15.93 -26.16
N ILE A 243 -7.17 15.83 -26.42
CA ILE A 243 -6.48 16.88 -27.18
C ILE A 243 -7.15 16.86 -28.56
N PRO A 244 -7.65 17.99 -29.09
CA PRO A 244 -8.19 18.05 -30.44
C PRO A 244 -7.17 17.47 -31.41
N PRO A 245 -7.57 16.61 -32.37
CA PRO A 245 -6.65 16.21 -33.43
C PRO A 245 -6.20 17.46 -34.17
N GLU A 246 -4.89 17.60 -34.31
CA GLU A 246 -4.26 18.62 -35.15
C GLU A 246 -4.55 18.36 -36.63
#